data_AF-G9K593-F1
#
_entry.id   AF-G9K593-F1
#
_cell.length_a   1.000
_cell.length_b   1.000
_cell.length_c   1.000
_cell.angle_alpha   90.00
_cell.angle_beta   90.00
_cell.angle_gamma   90.00
#
_symmetry.space_group_name_H-M   'P 1'
#
loop_
_entity.id
_entity.type
_entity.pdbx_description
1 polymer ?
#
loop_
_entity_poly.entity_id
_entity_poly.type
_entity_poly.pdbx_seq_one_letter_code
_entity_poly.pdbx_strand_id
1 'polypeptide(L)'
;SGSRWYDANDLGVNCMNLTKPECNFTPSSLSTGFPPHFNISLRVRAKLEDLVSPWLTVPWFLSCWNVTVGPPESIWVTPGEASLIIRFSSPFDVAPNLGYFQYYVHYWEKAGIQKVKGPFKSNS
;
A
#
# COMPACT_ATOMS: atom_id res chain seq x y z
N SER A 1 -5.74 12.60 28.98
CA SER A 1 -4.58 11.99 28.30
C SER A 1 -4.32 12.79 27.03
N GLY A 2 -3.16 13.43 26.90
CA GLY A 2 -2.84 14.22 25.71
C GLY A 2 -2.27 13.32 24.63
N SER A 3 -2.98 13.13 23.53
CA SER A 3 -2.41 12.53 22.32
C SER A 3 -1.31 13.46 21.80
N ARG A 4 -0.06 12.99 21.76
CA ARG A 4 1.08 13.75 21.23
C ARG A 4 1.00 13.77 19.71
N TRP A 5 0.93 14.97 19.13
CA TRP A 5 0.95 15.18 17.68
C TRP A 5 2.37 15.54 17.24
N TYR A 6 2.74 15.09 16.05
CA TYR A 6 4.05 15.31 15.43
C TYR A 6 3.86 16.02 14.09
N ASP A 7 4.85 16.80 13.67
CA ASP A 7 4.82 17.42 12.35
C ASP A 7 5.24 16.38 11.29
N ALA A 8 4.71 16.48 10.07
CA ALA A 8 5.03 15.53 9.01
C ALA A 8 6.53 15.48 8.67
N ASN A 9 7.24 16.59 8.91
CA ASN A 9 8.70 16.67 8.74
C ASN A 9 9.46 15.70 9.65
N ASP A 10 8.92 15.37 10.83
CA ASP A 10 9.51 14.39 11.76
C ASP A 10 9.51 12.97 11.15
N LEU A 11 8.65 12.72 10.16
CA LEU A 11 8.55 11.48 9.41
C LEU A 11 9.29 11.54 8.06
N GLY A 12 10.03 12.62 7.80
CA GLY A 12 10.75 12.83 6.54
C GLY A 12 9.87 13.26 5.37
N VAL A 13 8.64 13.71 5.62
CA VAL A 13 7.68 14.13 4.59
C VAL A 13 7.38 15.63 4.71
N ASN A 14 7.68 16.41 3.68
CA ASN A 14 7.42 17.86 3.70
C ASN A 14 6.00 18.20 3.24
N CYS A 15 5.07 18.27 4.21
CA CYS A 15 3.69 18.65 3.96
C CYS A 15 3.22 19.88 4.74
N MET A 16 4.17 20.74 5.09
CA MET A 16 3.88 22.00 5.78
C MET A 16 3.68 23.12 4.76
N ASN A 17 2.62 23.92 4.94
CA ASN A 17 2.31 25.10 4.11
C ASN A 17 2.26 24.83 2.59
N LEU A 18 1.74 23.66 2.19
CA LEU A 18 1.53 23.34 0.78
C LEU A 18 0.39 24.19 0.19
N THR A 19 0.58 24.62 -1.05
CA THR A 19 -0.48 25.27 -1.85
C THR A 19 -1.39 24.27 -2.55
N LYS A 20 -0.91 23.04 -2.78
CA LYS A 20 -1.69 21.94 -3.34
C LYS A 20 -2.47 21.22 -2.25
N PRO A 21 -3.70 20.75 -2.53
CA PRO A 21 -4.53 20.01 -1.57
C PRO A 21 -4.15 18.52 -1.48
N GLU A 22 -2.86 18.19 -1.61
CA GLU A 22 -2.35 16.82 -1.60
C GLU A 22 -1.01 16.74 -0.87
N CYS A 23 -0.77 15.61 -0.19
CA CYS A 23 0.47 15.30 0.49
C CYS A 23 0.75 13.81 0.31
N ASN A 24 1.93 13.46 -0.19
CA ASN A 24 2.32 12.09 -0.45
C ASN A 24 3.16 11.52 0.71
N PHE A 25 2.63 10.52 1.39
CA PHE A 25 3.29 9.81 2.49
C PHE A 25 3.82 8.42 2.09
N THR A 26 3.77 8.07 0.79
CA THR A 26 4.28 6.80 0.29
C THR A 26 5.76 6.70 0.65
N PRO A 27 6.16 5.61 1.33
CA PRO A 27 7.52 5.47 1.79
C PRO A 27 8.48 5.31 0.60
N SER A 28 9.66 5.92 0.69
CA SER A 28 10.73 5.76 -0.30
C SER A 28 11.48 4.43 -0.17
N SER A 29 11.31 3.73 0.95
CA SER A 29 11.86 2.40 1.24
C SER A 29 11.01 1.70 2.31
N LEU A 30 11.19 0.39 2.49
CA LEU A 30 10.52 -0.37 3.57
C LEU A 30 10.79 0.15 5.00
N SER A 31 11.79 1.03 5.16
CA SER A 31 12.21 1.62 6.43
C SER A 31 11.76 3.07 6.63
N THR A 32 11.11 3.70 5.64
CA THR A 32 10.62 5.08 5.72
C THR A 32 9.09 5.12 5.74
N GLY A 33 8.49 6.28 6.03
CA GLY A 33 7.04 6.47 6.09
C GLY A 33 6.39 5.96 7.37
N PHE A 34 5.07 5.75 7.33
CA PHE A 34 4.33 5.31 8.52
C PHE A 34 4.57 3.83 8.81
N PRO A 35 4.86 3.46 10.08
CA PRO A 35 4.97 2.07 10.46
C PRO A 35 3.66 1.31 10.16
N PRO A 36 3.73 0.17 9.45
CA PRO A 36 2.54 -0.49 8.90
C PRO A 36 1.54 -1.03 9.93
N HIS A 37 2.01 -1.25 11.16
CA HIS A 37 1.21 -1.75 12.28
C HIS A 37 0.65 -0.64 13.18
N PHE A 38 1.00 0.62 12.92
CA PHE A 38 0.61 1.71 13.79
C PHE A 38 -0.74 2.26 13.36
N ASN A 39 -1.56 2.55 14.36
CA ASN A 39 -2.81 3.23 14.13
C ASN A 39 -2.53 4.72 13.83
N ILE A 40 -2.61 5.10 12.56
CA ILE A 40 -2.20 6.43 12.08
C ILE A 40 -3.42 7.34 12.07
N SER A 41 -3.32 8.48 12.76
CA SER A 41 -4.30 9.56 12.68
C SER A 41 -3.64 10.79 12.06
N LEU A 42 -4.28 11.37 11.04
CA LEU A 42 -3.82 12.58 10.40
C LEU A 42 -4.78 13.74 10.68
N ARG A 43 -4.24 14.95 10.71
CA ARG A 43 -5.04 16.17 10.75
C ARG A 43 -4.46 17.20 9.81
N VAL A 44 -5.34 18.01 9.23
CA VAL A 44 -4.98 19.09 8.29
C VAL A 44 -5.69 20.37 8.70
N ARG A 45 -5.09 21.51 8.39
CA ARG A 45 -5.72 22.83 8.52
C ARG A 45 -5.24 23.74 7.40
N ALA A 46 -6.06 24.72 7.05
CA ALA A 46 -5.66 25.77 6.12
C ALA A 46 -4.97 26.91 6.89
N LYS A 47 -4.04 27.58 6.21
CA LYS A 47 -3.37 28.78 6.70
C LYS A 47 -3.33 29.82 5.58
N LEU A 48 -3.70 31.06 5.90
CA LEU A 48 -3.55 32.23 5.03
C LEU A 48 -2.91 33.33 5.88
N GLU A 49 -1.63 33.61 5.64
CA GLU A 49 -0.83 34.51 6.49
C GLU A 49 -0.95 34.12 7.97
N ASP A 50 -1.50 34.98 8.83
CA ASP A 50 -1.69 34.72 10.26
C ASP A 50 -3.02 34.04 10.60
N LEU A 51 -3.92 33.89 9.63
CA LEU A 51 -5.20 33.21 9.81
C LEU A 51 -5.03 31.70 9.67
N VAL A 52 -5.53 30.95 10.65
CA VAL A 52 -5.52 29.48 10.66
C VAL A 52 -6.92 28.93 10.87
N SER A 53 -7.28 27.89 10.12
CA SER A 53 -8.54 27.18 10.35
C SER A 53 -8.43 26.27 11.58
N PRO A 54 -9.56 25.80 12.14
CA PRO A 54 -9.58 24.64 13.01
C PRO A 54 -8.92 23.42 12.35
N TRP A 55 -8.41 22.51 13.17
CA TRP A 55 -7.91 21.23 12.70
C TRP A 55 -9.06 20.32 12.27
N LEU A 56 -8.96 19.79 11.05
CA LEU A 56 -9.78 18.69 10.58
C LEU A 56 -8.99 17.39 10.76
N THR A 57 -9.52 16.47 11.56
CA THR A 57 -8.94 15.14 11.77
C THR A 57 -9.65 14.13 10.88
N VAL A 58 -8.89 13.32 10.14
CA VAL A 58 -9.45 12.23 9.34
C VAL A 58 -9.59 10.95 10.17
N PRO A 59 -10.45 10.00 9.77
CA PRO A 59 -10.49 8.68 10.38
C PRO A 59 -9.11 8.05 10.40
N TRP A 60 -8.81 7.34 11.48
CA TRP A 60 -7.54 6.65 11.59
C TRP A 60 -7.47 5.47 10.61
N PHE A 61 -6.26 5.09 10.22
CA PHE A 61 -6.05 3.93 9.35
C PHE A 61 -4.83 3.11 9.77
N LEU A 62 -4.86 1.82 9.44
CA LEU A 62 -3.74 0.90 9.50
C LEU A 62 -3.33 0.57 8.07
N SER A 63 -2.13 0.93 7.64
CA SER A 63 -1.76 0.81 6.22
C SER A 63 -1.85 -0.63 5.71
N CYS A 64 -1.45 -1.64 6.49
CA CYS A 64 -1.57 -3.05 6.10
C CYS A 64 -3.03 -3.55 6.00
N TRP A 65 -3.99 -2.89 6.64
CA TRP A 65 -5.39 -3.36 6.67
C TRP A 65 -6.29 -2.57 5.73
N ASN A 66 -6.04 -1.29 5.57
CA ASN A 66 -6.85 -0.40 4.75
C ASN A 66 -6.32 -0.24 3.31
N VAL A 67 -5.19 -0.87 2.97
CA VAL A 67 -4.64 -0.85 1.62
C VAL A 67 -5.53 -1.62 0.65
N THR A 68 -5.69 -1.05 -0.56
CA THR A 68 -6.19 -1.79 -1.71
C THR A 68 -5.00 -2.36 -2.46
N VAL A 69 -4.87 -3.69 -2.49
CA VAL A 69 -3.75 -4.39 -3.12
C VAL A 69 -3.99 -4.51 -4.63
N GLY A 70 -3.01 -4.10 -5.42
CA GLY A 70 -3.02 -4.24 -6.88
C GLY A 70 -2.82 -5.68 -7.37
N PRO A 71 -2.93 -5.94 -8.68
CA PRO A 71 -2.56 -7.23 -9.25
C PRO A 71 -1.05 -7.49 -9.13
N PRO A 72 -0.59 -8.75 -9.31
CA PRO A 72 0.83 -9.05 -9.44
C PRO A 72 1.47 -8.26 -10.60
N GLU A 73 2.70 -7.82 -10.41
CA GLU A 73 3.45 -7.11 -11.45
C GLU A 73 4.20 -8.08 -12.36
N SER A 74 4.62 -7.61 -13.55
CA SER A 74 5.54 -8.33 -14.44
C SER A 74 5.16 -9.79 -14.69
N ILE A 75 3.92 -10.05 -15.12
CA ILE A 75 3.43 -11.41 -15.38
C ILE A 75 4.00 -11.94 -16.70
N TRP A 76 4.76 -13.03 -16.61
CA TRP A 76 5.31 -13.77 -17.75
C TRP A 76 4.71 -15.16 -17.81
N VAL A 77 4.29 -15.56 -19.01
CA VAL A 77 3.76 -16.90 -19.27
C VAL A 77 4.61 -17.54 -20.36
N THR A 78 5.29 -18.63 -20.01
CA THR A 78 6.05 -19.44 -20.97
C THR A 78 5.43 -20.82 -21.11
N PRO A 79 5.19 -21.29 -22.35
CA PRO A 79 4.66 -22.64 -22.56
C PRO A 79 5.69 -23.69 -22.13
N GLY A 80 5.21 -24.74 -21.46
CA GLY A 80 5.94 -25.96 -21.19
C GLY A 80 5.27 -27.16 -21.86
N GLU A 81 5.85 -28.35 -21.72
CA GLU A 81 5.21 -29.56 -22.22
C GLU A 81 3.90 -29.79 -21.45
N ALA A 82 2.77 -29.74 -22.18
CA ALA A 82 1.40 -29.84 -21.65
C ALA A 82 1.10 -28.92 -20.44
N SER A 83 1.80 -27.79 -20.32
CA SER A 83 1.71 -26.90 -19.15
C SER A 83 1.99 -25.44 -19.51
N LEU A 84 1.63 -24.54 -18.59
CA LEU A 84 2.02 -23.14 -18.64
C LEU A 84 2.84 -22.83 -17.38
N ILE A 85 4.03 -22.27 -17.58
CA ILE A 85 4.87 -21.77 -16.49
C ILE A 85 4.58 -20.28 -16.36
N ILE A 86 4.09 -19.88 -15.20
CA ILE A 86 3.72 -18.50 -14.90
C ILE A 86 4.73 -17.95 -13.89
N ARG A 87 5.34 -16.82 -14.21
CA ARG A 87 6.22 -16.04 -13.33
C ARG A 87 5.63 -14.66 -13.15
N PHE A 88 5.75 -14.09 -11.97
CA PHE A 88 5.26 -12.76 -11.66
C PHE A 88 6.02 -12.21 -10.47
N SER A 89 5.95 -10.90 -10.29
CA SER A 89 6.45 -10.18 -9.12
C SER A 89 5.28 -9.81 -8.21
N SER A 90 5.57 -9.64 -6.92
CA SER A 90 4.56 -9.15 -5.98
C SER A 90 4.06 -7.74 -6.35
N PRO A 91 2.82 -7.36 -5.95
CA PRO A 91 2.30 -6.02 -6.19
C PRO A 91 3.15 -4.90 -5.58
N PHE A 92 3.82 -5.20 -4.47
CA PHE A 92 4.80 -4.36 -3.79
C PHE A 92 5.60 -5.21 -2.79
N ASP A 93 6.74 -4.69 -2.33
CA ASP A 93 7.56 -5.38 -1.33
C ASP A 93 6.88 -5.39 0.05
N VAL A 94 6.87 -6.55 0.70
CA VAL A 94 6.33 -6.72 2.06
C VAL A 94 7.45 -7.17 2.98
N ALA A 95 7.71 -6.41 4.04
CA ALA A 95 8.71 -6.81 5.02
C ALA A 95 8.29 -8.16 5.68
N PRO A 96 9.24 -9.09 5.95
CA PRO A 96 8.91 -10.48 6.33
C PRO A 96 8.03 -10.63 7.58
N ASN A 97 8.07 -9.65 8.49
CA ASN A 97 7.27 -9.62 9.71
C ASN A 97 5.84 -9.09 9.52
N LEU A 98 5.52 -8.50 8.36
CA LEU A 98 4.21 -7.88 8.09
C LEU A 98 3.21 -8.86 7.47
N GLY A 99 3.70 -9.80 6.67
CA GLY A 99 2.85 -10.78 5.99
C GLY A 99 3.45 -11.28 4.69
N TYR A 100 2.58 -11.90 3.89
CA TYR A 100 2.88 -12.44 2.57
C TYR A 100 1.60 -12.43 1.73
N PHE A 101 1.76 -12.47 0.40
CA PHE A 101 0.64 -12.59 -0.51
C PHE A 101 0.29 -14.06 -0.77
N GLN A 102 -1.00 -14.30 -1.02
CA GLN A 102 -1.52 -15.57 -1.52
C GLN A 102 -2.13 -15.36 -2.90
N TYR A 103 -1.60 -16.06 -3.90
CA TYR A 103 -1.99 -15.89 -5.30
C TYR A 103 -2.87 -17.03 -5.77
N TYR A 104 -3.94 -16.69 -6.48
CA TYR A 104 -4.84 -17.62 -7.15
C TYR A 104 -4.76 -17.38 -8.65
N VAL A 105 -4.55 -18.45 -9.41
CA VAL A 105 -4.52 -18.42 -10.88
C VAL A 105 -5.84 -18.95 -11.40
N HIS A 106 -6.62 -18.09 -12.02
CA HIS A 106 -7.85 -18.42 -12.72
C HIS A 106 -7.53 -18.63 -14.20
N TYR A 107 -7.81 -19.81 -14.75
CA TYR A 107 -7.45 -20.17 -16.13
C TYR A 107 -8.53 -21.01 -16.81
N TRP A 108 -8.64 -20.91 -18.12
CA TRP A 108 -9.59 -21.67 -18.93
C TRP A 108 -9.05 -21.88 -20.35
N GLU A 109 -9.51 -22.93 -21.02
CA GLU A 109 -9.42 -23.03 -22.48
C GLU A 109 -10.46 -22.11 -23.14
N LYS A 110 -10.24 -21.71 -24.40
CA LYS A 110 -11.06 -20.68 -25.09
C LYS A 110 -12.58 -20.90 -25.02
N ALA A 111 -13.05 -22.14 -24.92
CA ALA A 111 -14.46 -22.50 -24.74
C ALA A 111 -14.71 -23.41 -23.51
N GLY A 112 -13.75 -23.46 -22.59
CA GLY A 112 -13.79 -24.32 -21.40
C GLY A 112 -14.34 -23.61 -20.17
N ILE A 113 -14.53 -24.40 -19.10
CA ILE A 113 -14.91 -23.89 -17.78
C ILE A 113 -13.67 -23.37 -17.06
N GLN A 114 -13.81 -22.25 -16.35
CA GLN A 114 -12.76 -21.69 -15.51
C GLN A 114 -12.33 -22.67 -14.41
N LYS A 115 -11.02 -22.85 -14.29
CA LYS A 115 -10.35 -23.60 -13.24
C LYS A 115 -9.52 -22.65 -12.38
N VAL A 116 -9.25 -23.06 -11.14
CA VAL A 116 -8.47 -22.29 -10.18
C VAL A 116 -7.29 -23.13 -9.69
N LYS A 117 -6.11 -22.53 -9.60
CA LYS A 117 -4.91 -23.13 -9.00
C LYS A 117 -4.31 -22.21 -7.95
N GLY A 118 -3.89 -22.75 -6.81
CA GLY A 118 -3.37 -22.00 -5.67
C GLY A 118 -3.98 -22.46 -4.34
N PRO A 119 -3.72 -21.75 -3.23
CA PRO A 119 -2.92 -20.52 -3.17
C PRO A 119 -1.42 -20.79 -3.31
N PHE A 120 -0.72 -19.91 -4.05
CA PHE A 120 0.74 -19.84 -4.05
C PHE A 120 1.19 -18.73 -3.10
N LYS A 121 2.21 -18.95 -2.27
CA LYS A 121 2.73 -17.94 -1.34
C LYS A 121 3.95 -17.25 -1.95
N SER A 122 3.99 -15.93 -1.88
CA SER A 122 5.23 -15.17 -2.08
C SER A 122 5.20 -13.88 -1.25
N ASN A 123 6.39 -13.46 -0.82
CA ASN A 123 6.68 -12.21 -0.12
C ASN A 123 7.60 -11.28 -0.93
N SER A 124 8.06 -11.74 -2.10
CA SER A 124 8.79 -11.00 -3.14
C SER A 124 8.41 -11.59 -4.49
#